data_AF-A0A0S3T8L6-F1
#
_entry.id   AF-A0A0S3T8L6-F1
#
_cell.length_a   1.000
_cell.length_b   1.000
_cell.length_c   1.000
_cell.angle_alpha   90.00
_cell.angle_beta   90.00
_cell.angle_gamma   90.00
#
_symmetry.space_group_name_H-M   'P 1'
#
loop_
_entity.id
_entity.type
_entity.pdbx_description
1 polymer ?
#
loop_
_entity_poly.entity_id
_entity_poly.type
_entity_poly.pdbx_seq_one_letter_code
_entity_poly.pdbx_strand_id
1 'polypeptide(L)'
;MPSTWIVVRIDGCHFHRFSEVHEFVKPNDDRALNLMNLCAVAVLEKFWEDIVFAYGVSDEYSFIIKKTCNLYQRRANKMVSAIVSFFTSTYVMRWNEFFPQSELKYPPSFDGRAVCYPSTEILRDYLSWRQVDCHINNQYNSCFWKLVASGKSKREAQNSLKGGQLQKKIEELAIDYNKLPVMFQQGSSVYRDKVDTVPTHEENGNSFESKGKVIVEHVDIIGPTFWLEHLNILDE
;
A
#
# COMPACT_ATOMS: atom_id res chain seq x y z
N MET A 1 5.20 8.76 -21.61
CA MET A 1 5.76 7.83 -22.62
C MET A 1 4.69 6.79 -22.95
N PRO A 2 4.40 6.52 -24.23
CA PRO A 2 3.54 5.39 -24.63
C PRO A 2 4.19 4.06 -24.27
N SER A 3 3.39 2.99 -24.13
CA SER A 3 3.86 1.60 -23.95
C SER A 3 4.77 1.36 -22.74
N THR A 4 4.67 2.19 -21.70
CA THR A 4 5.37 2.02 -20.42
C THR A 4 4.37 1.83 -19.29
N TRP A 5 4.72 1.02 -18.29
CA TRP A 5 4.00 1.02 -17.02
C TRP A 5 4.10 2.42 -16.42
N ILE A 6 3.04 2.86 -15.74
CA ILE A 6 3.08 4.07 -14.94
C ILE A 6 2.78 3.68 -13.51
N VAL A 7 3.67 4.05 -12.59
CA VAL A 7 3.42 3.95 -11.17
C VAL A 7 3.05 5.32 -10.65
N VAL A 8 1.85 5.44 -10.09
CA VAL A 8 1.47 6.60 -9.29
C VAL A 8 1.66 6.22 -7.83
N ARG A 9 2.71 6.76 -7.19
CA ARG A 9 2.90 6.61 -5.75
C ARG A 9 2.35 7.81 -5.03
N ILE A 10 1.56 7.57 -3.98
CA ILE A 10 1.05 8.57 -3.04
C ILE A 10 1.70 8.38 -1.68
N ASP A 11 1.85 9.47 -0.93
CA ASP A 11 2.51 9.49 0.39
C ASP A 11 1.81 10.51 1.30
N GLY A 12 1.58 10.14 2.57
CA GLY A 12 0.92 10.98 3.56
C GLY A 12 1.76 12.21 3.93
N CYS A 13 1.27 13.42 3.64
CA CYS A 13 2.01 14.62 3.99
C CYS A 13 2.04 14.83 5.51
N HIS A 14 3.25 14.89 6.09
CA HIS A 14 3.47 15.08 7.53
C HIS A 14 2.75 14.03 8.40
N PHE A 15 2.68 12.79 7.91
CA PHE A 15 1.89 11.74 8.56
C PHE A 15 2.43 11.34 9.95
N HIS A 16 3.71 11.62 10.24
CA HIS A 16 4.23 11.51 11.61
C HIS A 16 3.39 12.33 12.60
N ARG A 17 3.18 13.63 12.31
CA ARG A 17 2.34 14.50 13.14
C ARG A 17 0.89 14.05 13.13
N PHE A 18 0.37 13.61 11.97
CA PHE A 18 -0.99 13.09 11.86
C PHE A 18 -1.22 11.90 12.80
N SER A 19 -0.29 10.94 12.79
CA SER A 19 -0.35 9.76 13.64
C SER A 19 -0.21 10.08 15.13
N GLU A 20 0.56 11.10 15.50
CA GLU A 20 0.67 11.54 16.91
C GLU A 20 -0.61 12.22 17.38
N VAL A 21 -1.16 13.13 16.57
CA VAL A 21 -2.37 13.88 16.90
C VAL A 21 -3.59 12.98 16.99
N HIS A 22 -3.67 11.92 16.19
CA HIS A 22 -4.74 10.93 16.20
C HIS A 22 -4.39 9.66 17.00
N GLU A 23 -3.30 9.70 17.79
CA GLU A 23 -2.95 8.67 18.77
C GLU A 23 -2.86 7.25 18.18
N PHE A 24 -2.21 7.13 17.03
CA PHE A 24 -2.00 5.84 16.39
C PHE A 24 -1.13 4.93 17.26
N VAL A 25 -1.50 3.66 17.31
CA VAL A 25 -0.73 2.60 17.95
C VAL A 25 0.65 2.51 17.28
N LYS A 26 1.68 2.29 18.10
CA LYS A 26 3.06 2.16 17.65
C LYS A 26 3.59 0.75 17.97
N PRO A 27 4.38 0.12 17.08
CA PRO A 27 4.93 0.68 15.84
C PRO A 27 3.93 0.80 14.68
N ASN A 28 2.87 -0.01 14.68
CA ASN A 28 1.87 -0.06 13.61
C ASN A 28 0.46 0.02 14.20
N ASP A 29 -0.44 0.68 13.49
CA ASP A 29 -1.86 0.77 13.82
C ASP A 29 -2.67 0.07 12.71
N ASP A 30 -3.31 -1.04 13.04
CA ASP A 30 -4.08 -1.84 12.09
C ASP A 30 -5.30 -1.09 11.56
N ARG A 31 -5.92 -0.21 12.36
CA ARG A 31 -7.06 0.61 11.93
C ARG A 31 -6.62 1.56 10.82
N ALA A 32 -5.48 2.22 11.01
CA ALA A 32 -4.90 3.14 10.03
C ALA A 32 -4.55 2.43 8.71
N LEU A 33 -3.89 1.28 8.81
CA LEU A 33 -3.48 0.50 7.65
C LEU A 33 -4.68 -0.09 6.91
N ASN A 34 -5.69 -0.58 7.62
CA ASN A 34 -6.92 -1.08 6.98
C ASN A 34 -7.74 0.04 6.32
N LEU A 35 -7.74 1.26 6.87
CA LEU A 35 -8.32 2.42 6.19
C LEU A 35 -7.56 2.76 4.90
N MET A 36 -6.22 2.74 4.92
CA MET A 36 -5.40 2.91 3.71
C MET A 36 -5.71 1.81 2.67
N ASN A 37 -5.82 0.55 3.10
CA ASN A 37 -6.16 -0.58 2.24
C ASN A 37 -7.54 -0.39 1.60
N LEU A 38 -8.55 0.03 2.37
CA LEU A 38 -9.89 0.31 1.86
C LEU A 38 -9.87 1.43 0.80
N CYS A 39 -9.09 2.48 1.03
CA CYS A 39 -8.93 3.55 0.04
C CYS A 39 -8.28 3.04 -1.25
N ALA A 40 -7.28 2.16 -1.16
CA ALA A 40 -6.64 1.57 -2.32
C ALA A 40 -7.59 0.64 -3.10
N VAL A 41 -8.40 -0.16 -2.41
CA VAL A 41 -9.47 -0.97 -3.02
C VAL A 41 -10.42 -0.06 -3.81
N ALA A 42 -10.91 1.02 -3.19
CA ALA A 42 -11.81 1.96 -3.84
C ALA A 42 -11.16 2.60 -5.09
N VAL A 43 -9.86 2.93 -5.06
CA VAL A 43 -9.12 3.44 -6.23
C VAL A 43 -9.09 2.38 -7.35
N LEU A 44 -8.78 1.12 -7.04
CA LEU A 44 -8.75 0.02 -8.02
C LEU A 44 -10.14 -0.26 -8.60
N GLU A 45 -11.20 -0.13 -7.81
CA GLU A 45 -12.58 -0.25 -8.31
C GLU A 45 -12.97 0.92 -9.21
N LYS A 46 -12.57 2.14 -8.84
CA LYS A 46 -12.90 3.35 -9.59
C LYS A 46 -12.21 3.39 -10.96
N PHE A 47 -10.94 3.00 -11.01
CA PHE A 47 -10.10 3.03 -12.22
C PHE A 47 -9.78 1.62 -12.74
N TRP A 48 -10.75 0.72 -12.63
CA TRP A 48 -10.60 -0.72 -12.89
C TRP A 48 -10.08 -1.08 -14.28
N GLU A 49 -10.30 -0.23 -15.28
CA GLU A 49 -9.84 -0.46 -16.65
C GLU A 49 -8.32 -0.27 -16.80
N ASP A 50 -7.72 0.57 -15.96
CA ASP A 50 -6.34 1.05 -16.15
C ASP A 50 -5.39 0.66 -15.01
N ILE A 51 -5.89 0.59 -13.76
CA ILE A 51 -5.09 0.20 -12.58
C ILE A 51 -5.23 -1.30 -12.33
N VAL A 52 -4.12 -2.03 -12.43
CA VAL A 52 -4.10 -3.51 -12.36
C VAL A 52 -3.65 -4.04 -11.00
N PHE A 53 -2.86 -3.26 -10.27
CA PHE A 53 -2.26 -3.66 -9.01
C PHE A 53 -2.01 -2.42 -8.15
N ALA A 54 -2.02 -2.59 -6.84
CA ALA A 54 -1.45 -1.62 -5.93
C ALA A 54 -0.72 -2.28 -4.76
N TYR A 55 0.30 -1.60 -4.25
CA TYR A 55 1.04 -2.03 -3.08
C TYR A 55 1.10 -0.90 -2.06
N GLY A 56 0.80 -1.20 -0.79
CA GLY A 56 0.78 -0.23 0.30
C GLY A 56 1.65 -0.64 1.47
N VAL A 57 2.32 0.35 2.06
CA VAL A 57 3.11 0.21 3.29
C VAL A 57 3.07 1.54 4.05
N SER A 58 2.94 1.49 5.38
CA SER A 58 2.88 2.69 6.23
C SER A 58 1.78 3.66 5.74
N ASP A 59 2.18 4.86 5.33
CA ASP A 59 1.40 5.97 4.82
C ASP A 59 1.55 6.17 3.31
N GLU A 60 2.18 5.22 2.60
CA GLU A 60 2.34 5.23 1.15
C GLU A 60 1.56 4.11 0.44
N TYR A 61 1.14 4.41 -0.80
CA TYR A 61 0.54 3.45 -1.72
C TYR A 61 1.02 3.68 -3.15
N SER A 62 1.33 2.61 -3.86
CA SER A 62 1.76 2.63 -5.26
C SER A 62 0.72 1.96 -6.14
N PHE A 63 0.17 2.71 -7.10
CA PHE A 63 -0.82 2.23 -8.07
C PHE A 63 -0.18 1.97 -9.42
N ILE A 64 -0.34 0.74 -9.93
CA ILE A 64 0.26 0.28 -11.17
C ILE A 64 -0.74 0.42 -12.30
N ILE A 65 -0.42 1.30 -13.24
CA ILE A 65 -1.23 1.60 -14.41
C ILE A 65 -0.62 0.89 -15.63
N LYS A 66 -1.47 0.16 -16.37
CA LYS A 66 -1.08 -0.67 -17.51
C LYS A 66 -0.41 0.09 -18.66
N LYS A 67 0.43 -0.58 -19.45
CA LYS A 67 1.19 0.06 -20.55
C LYS A 67 0.27 0.63 -21.61
N THR A 68 -0.84 -0.05 -21.86
CA THR A 68 -1.87 0.31 -22.84
C THR A 68 -2.84 1.41 -22.39
N CYS A 69 -2.73 1.88 -21.13
CA CYS A 69 -3.62 2.88 -20.55
C CYS A 69 -3.70 4.16 -21.39
N ASN A 70 -4.94 4.63 -21.60
CA ASN A 70 -5.24 5.93 -22.21
C ASN A 70 -5.92 6.91 -21.24
N LEU A 71 -6.02 6.56 -19.95
CA LEU A 71 -6.55 7.40 -18.88
C LEU A 71 -5.94 8.80 -18.95
N TYR A 72 -6.81 9.81 -19.09
CA TYR A 72 -6.42 11.22 -19.21
C TYR A 72 -5.32 11.49 -20.24
N GLN A 73 -5.28 10.73 -21.35
CA GLN A 73 -4.24 10.84 -22.37
C GLN A 73 -2.81 10.67 -21.80
N ARG A 74 -2.68 9.85 -20.73
CA ARG A 74 -1.42 9.61 -20.02
C ARG A 74 -0.78 10.87 -19.44
N ARG A 75 -1.55 11.92 -19.20
CA ARG A 75 -1.09 13.17 -18.56
C ARG A 75 -0.82 12.92 -17.09
N ALA A 76 0.46 12.85 -16.72
CA ALA A 76 0.91 12.53 -15.36
C ALA A 76 0.19 13.34 -14.28
N ASN A 77 0.11 14.66 -14.44
CA ASN A 77 -0.56 15.53 -13.47
C ASN A 77 -2.05 15.24 -13.29
N LYS A 78 -2.76 14.80 -14.35
CA LYS A 78 -4.18 14.44 -14.28
C LYS A 78 -4.39 13.09 -13.59
N MET A 79 -3.55 12.10 -13.89
CA MET A 79 -3.60 10.80 -13.21
C MET A 79 -3.30 10.95 -11.71
N VAL A 80 -2.20 11.64 -11.38
CA VAL A 80 -1.80 11.88 -9.98
C VAL A 80 -2.91 12.62 -9.23
N SER A 81 -3.40 13.75 -9.75
CA SER A 81 -4.45 14.52 -9.06
C SER A 81 -5.75 13.74 -8.90
N ALA A 82 -6.17 12.94 -9.90
CA ALA A 82 -7.35 12.10 -9.81
C ALA A 82 -7.22 11.02 -8.73
N ILE A 83 -6.09 10.30 -8.71
CA ILE A 83 -5.84 9.24 -7.71
C ILE A 83 -5.72 9.84 -6.31
N VAL A 84 -4.91 10.89 -6.12
CA VAL A 84 -4.70 11.54 -4.81
C VAL A 84 -6.00 12.11 -4.27
N SER A 85 -6.79 12.83 -5.08
CA SER A 85 -8.04 13.43 -4.61
C SER A 85 -9.09 12.37 -4.26
N PHE A 86 -9.20 11.31 -5.06
CA PHE A 86 -10.12 10.22 -4.78
C PHE A 86 -9.71 9.42 -3.54
N PHE A 87 -8.41 9.13 -3.38
CA PHE A 87 -7.88 8.45 -2.20
C PHE A 87 -8.11 9.29 -0.94
N THR A 88 -7.75 10.57 -0.97
CA THR A 88 -7.90 11.49 0.19
C THR A 88 -9.36 11.65 0.60
N SER A 89 -10.27 11.85 -0.37
CA SER A 89 -11.70 11.96 -0.07
C SER A 89 -12.27 10.68 0.50
N THR A 90 -11.88 9.52 -0.04
CA THR A 90 -12.26 8.21 0.51
C THR A 90 -11.76 8.05 1.94
N TYR A 91 -10.50 8.41 2.22
CA TYR A 91 -9.91 8.34 3.55
C TYR A 91 -10.71 9.14 4.58
N VAL A 92 -11.09 10.37 4.24
CA VAL A 92 -11.92 11.22 5.10
C VAL A 92 -13.32 10.65 5.29
N MET A 93 -13.98 10.25 4.19
CA MET A 93 -15.36 9.74 4.25
C MET A 93 -15.48 8.44 5.04
N ARG A 94 -14.44 7.60 5.00
CA ARG A 94 -14.42 6.27 5.61
C ARG A 94 -13.72 6.23 6.96
N TRP A 95 -13.20 7.36 7.44
CA TRP A 95 -12.48 7.46 8.71
C TRP A 95 -13.25 6.84 9.88
N ASN A 96 -14.52 7.22 10.05
CA ASN A 96 -15.35 6.78 11.17
C ASN A 96 -15.62 5.26 11.18
N GLU A 97 -15.42 4.55 10.06
CA GLU A 97 -15.55 3.09 10.00
C GLU A 97 -14.41 2.39 10.75
N PHE A 98 -13.23 3.02 10.81
CA PHE A 98 -12.03 2.46 11.46
C PHE A 98 -11.69 3.17 12.78
N PHE A 99 -12.12 4.42 12.94
CA PHE A 99 -11.89 5.27 14.10
C PHE A 99 -13.20 5.78 14.72
N PRO A 100 -14.13 4.90 15.14
CA PRO A 100 -15.46 5.33 15.60
C PRO A 100 -15.45 6.18 16.87
N GLN A 101 -14.36 6.10 17.65
CA GLN A 101 -14.17 6.83 18.91
C GLN A 101 -13.18 7.99 18.80
N SER A 102 -12.58 8.20 17.62
CA SER A 102 -11.57 9.23 17.42
C SER A 102 -12.01 10.13 16.27
N GLU A 103 -12.36 11.37 16.58
CA GLU A 103 -12.70 12.35 15.54
C GLU A 103 -11.46 12.68 14.69
N LEU A 104 -11.69 12.90 13.39
CA LEU A 104 -10.67 13.42 12.49
C LEU A 104 -10.42 14.90 12.82
N LYS A 105 -9.34 15.17 13.56
CA LYS A 105 -9.03 16.51 14.11
C LYS A 105 -8.69 17.54 13.03
N TYR A 106 -8.14 17.09 11.90
CA TYR A 106 -7.88 17.93 10.73
C TYR A 106 -7.82 17.08 9.45
N PRO A 107 -8.12 17.64 8.27
CA PRO A 107 -8.11 16.87 7.03
C PRO A 107 -6.69 16.38 6.69
N PRO A 108 -6.50 15.09 6.37
CA PRO A 108 -5.23 14.60 5.87
C PRO A 108 -4.99 15.12 4.46
N SER A 109 -3.74 15.09 4.04
CA SER A 109 -3.33 15.38 2.67
C SER A 109 -2.30 14.36 2.23
N PHE A 110 -2.35 14.00 0.96
CA PHE A 110 -1.39 13.11 0.33
C PHE A 110 -0.70 13.83 -0.82
N ASP A 111 0.60 13.61 -0.97
CA ASP A 111 1.31 13.98 -2.18
C ASP A 111 1.22 12.82 -3.19
N GLY A 112 1.64 13.06 -4.42
CA GLY A 112 1.76 11.98 -5.38
C GLY A 112 2.72 12.30 -6.50
N ARG A 113 3.32 11.24 -7.05
CA ARG A 113 4.24 11.31 -8.20
C ARG A 113 3.98 10.18 -9.17
N ALA A 114 4.19 10.44 -10.45
CA ALA A 114 4.11 9.42 -11.50
C ALA A 114 5.52 9.09 -12.03
N VAL A 115 5.84 7.80 -12.12
CA VAL A 115 7.12 7.30 -12.65
C VAL A 115 6.84 6.25 -13.73
N CYS A 116 7.56 6.32 -14.84
CA CYS A 116 7.41 5.35 -15.93
C CYS A 116 8.43 4.21 -15.79
N TYR A 117 7.98 2.97 -15.98
CA TYR A 117 8.83 1.78 -16.00
C TYR A 117 8.70 1.10 -17.37
N PRO A 118 9.81 0.92 -18.10
CA PRO A 118 9.73 0.50 -19.50
C PRO A 118 9.49 -1.00 -19.68
N SER A 119 9.80 -1.82 -18.67
CA SER A 119 9.59 -3.27 -18.72
C SER A 119 8.94 -3.79 -17.44
N THR A 120 8.40 -5.01 -17.52
CA THR A 120 7.78 -5.67 -16.38
C THR A 120 8.82 -6.08 -15.35
N GLU A 121 10.05 -6.43 -15.76
CA GLU A 121 11.13 -6.73 -14.81
C GLU A 121 11.48 -5.52 -13.94
N ILE A 122 11.67 -4.34 -14.53
CA ILE A 122 12.03 -3.12 -13.78
C ILE A 122 10.87 -2.67 -12.88
N LEU A 123 9.62 -2.87 -13.33
CA LEU A 123 8.46 -2.66 -12.46
C LEU A 123 8.47 -3.61 -11.25
N ARG A 124 8.79 -4.88 -11.45
CA ARG A 124 8.91 -5.86 -10.36
C ARG A 124 10.05 -5.50 -9.41
N ASP A 125 11.20 -5.05 -9.92
CA ASP A 125 12.30 -4.57 -9.07
C ASP A 125 11.87 -3.39 -8.18
N TYR A 126 11.06 -2.48 -8.73
CA TYR A 126 10.49 -1.39 -7.95
C TYR A 126 9.57 -1.90 -6.83
N LEU A 127 8.66 -2.82 -7.14
CA LEU A 127 7.74 -3.40 -6.15
C LEU A 127 8.49 -4.17 -5.06
N SER A 128 9.47 -4.99 -5.45
CA SER A 128 10.39 -5.68 -4.54
C SER A 128 11.12 -4.68 -3.64
N TRP A 129 11.61 -3.58 -4.19
CA TRP A 129 12.27 -2.53 -3.41
C TRP A 129 11.33 -1.90 -2.37
N ARG A 130 10.04 -1.69 -2.69
CA ARG A 130 9.06 -1.21 -1.72
C ARG A 130 8.81 -2.23 -0.59
N GLN A 131 8.73 -3.52 -0.90
CA GLN A 131 8.53 -4.55 0.13
C GLN A 131 9.78 -4.79 1.00
N VAL A 132 10.98 -4.70 0.43
CA VAL A 132 12.22 -4.72 1.22
C VAL A 132 12.28 -3.52 2.18
N ASP A 133 11.89 -2.34 1.71
CA ASP A 133 11.80 -1.12 2.55
C ASP A 133 10.77 -1.31 3.68
N CYS A 134 9.63 -1.97 3.41
CA CYS A 134 8.67 -2.37 4.44
C CYS A 134 9.32 -3.21 5.55
N HIS A 135 10.06 -4.27 5.18
CA HIS A 135 10.73 -5.13 6.14
C HIS A 135 11.72 -4.37 7.02
N ILE A 136 12.61 -3.58 6.40
CA ILE A 136 13.64 -2.82 7.10
C ILE A 136 13.01 -1.80 8.05
N ASN A 137 12.02 -1.04 7.58
CA ASN A 137 11.35 -0.02 8.39
C ASN A 137 10.54 -0.62 9.53
N ASN A 138 9.82 -1.73 9.30
CA ASN A 138 9.05 -2.37 10.37
C ASN A 138 9.96 -2.96 11.46
N GLN A 139 11.09 -3.58 11.08
CA GLN A 139 12.10 -4.05 12.03
C GLN A 139 12.69 -2.90 12.85
N TYR A 140 13.08 -1.81 12.18
CA TYR A 140 13.60 -0.62 12.84
C TYR A 140 12.58 -0.01 13.81
N ASN A 141 11.35 0.21 13.34
CA ASN A 141 10.28 0.81 14.13
C ASN A 141 9.88 -0.05 15.33
N SER A 142 9.86 -1.37 15.18
CA SER A 142 9.61 -2.31 16.28
C SER A 142 10.65 -2.16 17.38
N CYS A 143 11.94 -2.13 17.01
CA CYS A 143 13.03 -1.87 17.96
C CYS A 143 12.90 -0.49 18.60
N PHE A 144 12.66 0.55 17.79
CA PHE A 144 12.57 1.93 18.22
C PHE A 144 11.47 2.12 19.26
N TRP A 145 10.25 1.68 18.96
CA TRP A 145 9.12 1.85 19.85
C TRP A 145 9.17 0.96 21.09
N LYS A 146 9.81 -0.22 21.01
CA LYS A 146 10.09 -1.04 22.20
C LYS A 146 11.08 -0.35 23.15
N LEU A 147 12.11 0.33 22.62
CA LEU A 147 13.03 1.14 23.42
C LEU A 147 12.33 2.35 24.06
N VAL A 148 11.43 3.01 23.32
CA VAL A 148 10.64 4.11 23.87
C VAL A 148 9.70 3.62 24.98
N ALA A 149 9.03 2.49 24.77
CA ALA A 149 8.18 1.84 25.77
C ALA A 149 8.95 1.40 27.02
N SER A 150 10.26 1.11 26.90
CA SER A 150 11.13 0.82 28.04
C SER A 150 11.60 2.08 28.79
N GLY A 151 11.03 3.24 28.51
CA GLY A 151 11.33 4.51 29.19
C GLY A 151 12.43 5.36 28.54
N LYS A 152 13.01 4.96 27.41
CA LYS A 152 13.97 5.81 26.70
C LYS A 152 13.26 6.95 25.98
N SER A 153 13.89 8.11 25.93
CA SER A 153 13.45 9.18 25.03
C SER A 153 13.61 8.76 23.57
N LYS A 154 12.84 9.38 22.67
CA LYS A 154 12.96 9.17 21.21
C LYS A 154 14.40 9.37 20.71
N ARG A 155 15.12 10.35 21.26
CA ARG A 155 16.52 10.64 20.90
C ARG A 155 17.46 9.52 21.33
N GLU A 156 17.28 9.00 22.54
CA GLU A 156 18.09 7.87 23.05
C GLU A 156 17.81 6.58 22.29
N ALA A 157 16.54 6.31 21.97
CA ALA A 157 16.15 5.17 21.15
C ALA A 157 16.81 5.25 19.76
N GLN A 158 16.72 6.41 19.09
CA GLN A 158 17.34 6.62 17.77
C GLN A 158 18.86 6.44 17.84
N ASN A 159 19.53 7.02 18.83
CA ASN A 159 20.97 6.88 19.00
C ASN A 159 21.39 5.44 19.27
N SER A 160 20.59 4.67 20.01
CA SER A 160 20.84 3.25 20.29
C SER A 160 20.71 2.36 19.05
N LEU A 161 20.05 2.82 17.98
CA LEU A 161 19.84 2.07 16.74
C LEU A 161 20.79 2.51 15.61
N LYS A 162 21.65 3.51 15.83
CA LYS A 162 22.66 3.91 14.85
C LYS A 162 23.77 2.86 14.73
N GLY A 163 24.37 2.76 13.54
CA GLY A 163 25.61 1.99 13.34
C GLY A 163 25.43 0.51 12.99
N GLY A 164 24.32 0.12 12.36
CA GLY A 164 24.21 -1.21 11.72
C GLY A 164 23.99 -2.39 12.67
N GLN A 165 23.64 -2.15 13.94
CA GLN A 165 23.41 -3.19 14.94
C GLN A 165 21.93 -3.62 15.05
N LEU A 166 21.12 -3.41 14.01
CA LEU A 166 19.67 -3.67 14.08
C LEU A 166 19.37 -5.12 14.44
N GLN A 167 20.04 -6.09 13.80
CA GLN A 167 19.84 -7.51 14.07
C GLN A 167 20.17 -7.89 15.52
N LYS A 168 21.32 -7.42 16.02
CA LYS A 168 21.71 -7.58 17.42
C LYS A 168 20.66 -6.97 18.36
N LYS A 169 20.09 -5.82 17.99
CA LYS A 169 19.06 -5.16 18.81
C LYS A 169 17.74 -5.91 18.81
N ILE A 170 17.34 -6.51 17.69
CA ILE A 170 16.15 -7.37 17.59
C ILE A 170 16.28 -8.54 18.59
N GLU A 171 17.45 -9.17 18.63
CA GLU A 171 17.77 -10.26 19.55
C GLU A 171 17.79 -9.79 21.01
N GLU A 172 18.52 -8.71 21.33
CA GLU A 172 18.58 -8.14 22.69
C GLU A 172 17.20 -7.73 23.23
N LEU A 173 16.34 -7.24 22.34
CA LEU A 173 14.99 -6.83 22.70
C LEU A 173 14.00 -7.99 22.64
N ALA A 174 14.41 -9.21 22.29
CA ALA A 174 13.51 -10.36 22.11
C ALA A 174 12.26 -10.00 21.27
N ILE A 175 12.48 -9.36 20.11
CA ILE A 175 11.41 -9.06 19.15
C ILE A 175 11.24 -10.25 18.23
N ASP A 176 10.11 -10.94 18.35
CA ASP A 176 9.75 -12.03 17.43
C ASP A 176 9.05 -11.44 16.20
N TYR A 177 9.86 -10.95 15.25
CA TYR A 177 9.38 -10.31 14.02
C TYR A 177 8.44 -11.22 13.22
N ASN A 178 8.72 -12.52 13.20
CA ASN A 178 7.94 -13.51 12.45
C ASN A 178 6.55 -13.75 13.04
N LYS A 179 6.33 -13.41 14.32
CA LYS A 179 5.01 -13.47 14.97
C LYS A 179 4.17 -12.21 14.82
N LEU A 180 4.70 -11.15 14.21
CA LEU A 180 3.90 -9.97 13.91
C LEU A 180 2.80 -10.32 12.88
N PRO A 181 1.66 -9.60 12.86
CA PRO A 181 0.70 -9.72 11.78
C PRO A 181 1.36 -9.59 10.40
N VAL A 182 0.98 -10.45 9.45
CA VAL A 182 1.63 -10.53 8.14
C VAL A 182 1.55 -9.20 7.39
N MET A 183 0.46 -8.44 7.54
CA MET A 183 0.30 -7.09 6.99
C MET A 183 1.44 -6.14 7.41
N PHE A 184 1.93 -6.23 8.65
CA PHE A 184 3.02 -5.36 9.11
C PHE A 184 4.37 -5.81 8.56
N GLN A 185 4.51 -7.09 8.26
CA GLN A 185 5.73 -7.64 7.70
C GLN A 185 5.81 -7.38 6.19
N GLN A 186 4.75 -7.71 5.46
CA GLN A 186 4.72 -7.79 4.00
C GLN A 186 4.09 -6.56 3.34
N GLY A 187 3.38 -5.70 4.07
CA GLY A 187 2.52 -4.67 3.49
C GLY A 187 1.23 -5.26 2.91
N SER A 188 0.61 -4.53 1.99
CA SER A 188 -0.69 -4.88 1.42
C SER A 188 -0.65 -4.84 -0.11
N SER A 189 -0.85 -5.99 -0.74
CA SER A 189 -1.05 -6.14 -2.18
C SER A 189 -2.55 -6.09 -2.49
N VAL A 190 -2.95 -5.20 -3.38
CA VAL A 190 -4.35 -5.00 -3.77
C VAL A 190 -4.47 -5.24 -5.26
N TYR A 191 -5.31 -6.20 -5.66
CA TYR A 191 -5.45 -6.58 -7.06
C TYR A 191 -6.80 -7.25 -7.30
N ARG A 192 -7.12 -7.46 -8.57
CA ARG A 192 -8.37 -8.10 -8.97
C ARG A 192 -8.16 -9.61 -9.09
N ASP A 193 -8.85 -10.36 -8.25
CA ASP A 193 -8.87 -11.81 -8.34
C ASP A 193 -9.77 -12.26 -9.49
N LYS A 194 -9.31 -13.27 -10.23
CA LYS A 194 -10.12 -13.94 -11.24
C LYS A 194 -11.00 -14.94 -10.51
N VAL A 195 -12.16 -14.48 -10.04
CA VAL A 195 -13.22 -15.43 -9.69
C VAL A 195 -13.61 -16.15 -10.98
N ASP A 196 -13.50 -17.48 -11.00
CA ASP A 196 -14.02 -18.32 -12.07
C ASP A 196 -15.45 -17.89 -12.40
N THR A 197 -15.62 -17.18 -13.51
CA THR A 197 -16.92 -16.74 -13.96
C THR A 197 -17.65 -17.96 -14.50
N VAL A 198 -18.51 -18.56 -13.68
CA VAL A 198 -19.59 -19.38 -14.22
C VAL A 198 -20.40 -18.44 -15.11
N PRO A 199 -20.50 -18.71 -16.43
CA PRO A 199 -21.27 -17.83 -17.31
C PRO A 199 -22.74 -17.95 -16.92
N THR A 200 -23.28 -16.93 -16.24
CA THR A 200 -24.72 -16.74 -16.12
C THR A 200 -25.24 -16.32 -17.48
N HIS A 201 -25.72 -17.28 -18.27
CA HIS A 201 -26.52 -17.01 -19.44
C HIS A 201 -27.85 -16.38 -19.00
N GLU A 202 -28.00 -15.06 -19.18
CA GLU A 202 -29.31 -14.41 -19.21
C GLU A 202 -29.74 -14.20 -20.66
N GLU A 203 -31.01 -14.49 -20.96
CA GLU A 203 -31.62 -14.51 -22.31
C GLU A 203 -31.70 -13.14 -23.02
N ASN A 204 -31.06 -12.07 -22.50
CA ASN A 204 -31.25 -10.70 -22.98
C ASN A 204 -30.00 -9.99 -23.53
N GLY A 205 -29.02 -10.72 -24.08
CA GLY A 205 -27.98 -10.17 -24.98
C GLY A 205 -27.01 -9.14 -24.38
N ASN A 206 -27.14 -8.78 -23.10
CA ASN A 206 -26.17 -7.98 -22.37
C ASN A 206 -25.25 -8.90 -21.56
N SER A 207 -24.08 -9.23 -22.12
CA SER A 207 -23.00 -9.83 -21.35
C SER A 207 -22.44 -8.80 -20.38
N PHE A 208 -22.84 -8.85 -19.10
CA PHE A 208 -22.05 -8.22 -18.06
C PHE A 208 -20.79 -9.08 -17.89
N GLU A 209 -19.63 -8.57 -18.30
CA GLU A 209 -18.36 -9.09 -17.78
C GLU A 209 -18.44 -9.01 -16.26
N SER A 210 -18.49 -10.17 -15.60
CA SER A 210 -18.40 -10.24 -14.15
C SER A 210 -17.03 -9.69 -13.76
N LYS A 211 -17.04 -8.44 -13.28
CA LYS A 211 -15.84 -7.77 -12.79
C LYS A 211 -15.33 -8.57 -11.60
N GLY A 212 -14.18 -9.21 -11.76
CA GLY A 212 -13.52 -9.94 -10.67
C GLY A 212 -13.44 -9.09 -9.40
N LYS A 213 -13.47 -9.73 -8.23
CA LYS A 213 -13.46 -9.04 -6.94
C LYS A 213 -12.07 -8.41 -6.70
N VAL A 214 -12.04 -7.17 -6.22
CA VAL A 214 -10.77 -6.59 -5.72
C VAL A 214 -10.51 -7.18 -4.33
N ILE A 215 -9.34 -7.79 -4.16
CA ILE A 215 -8.92 -8.40 -2.91
C ILE A 215 -7.67 -7.71 -2.37
N VAL A 216 -7.45 -7.86 -1.06
CA VAL A 216 -6.26 -7.41 -0.36
C VAL A 216 -5.57 -8.64 0.21
N GLU A 217 -4.29 -8.80 -0.09
CA GLU A 217 -3.46 -9.88 0.43
C GLU A 217 -2.16 -9.36 1.01
N HIS A 218 -1.59 -10.12 1.93
CA HIS A 218 -0.33 -9.82 2.61
C HIS A 218 0.66 -10.93 2.29
N VAL A 219 1.30 -10.82 1.12
CA VAL A 219 2.12 -11.88 0.52
C VAL A 219 3.46 -11.34 0.07
N ASP A 220 4.46 -12.23 -0.02
CA ASP A 220 5.74 -11.91 -0.63
C ASP A 220 5.55 -11.69 -2.14
N ILE A 221 5.87 -10.48 -2.60
CA ILE A 221 5.89 -10.08 -4.00
C ILE A 221 7.31 -9.88 -4.53
N ILE A 222 8.33 -10.14 -3.70
CA ILE A 222 9.74 -10.15 -4.13
C ILE A 222 10.02 -11.41 -4.95
N GLY A 223 9.63 -12.57 -4.43
CA GLY A 223 9.78 -13.86 -5.08
C GLY A 223 8.93 -14.02 -6.34
N PRO A 224 9.18 -15.07 -7.14
CA PRO A 224 8.41 -15.32 -8.36
C PRO A 224 7.02 -15.91 -8.08
N THR A 225 6.79 -16.56 -6.94
CA THR A 225 5.59 -17.36 -6.65
C THR A 225 4.30 -16.58 -6.88
N PHE A 226 4.14 -15.43 -6.24
CA PHE A 226 2.97 -14.57 -6.41
C PHE A 226 2.72 -14.22 -7.89
N TRP A 227 3.76 -13.79 -8.60
CA TRP A 227 3.63 -13.39 -10.01
C TRP A 227 3.31 -14.57 -10.94
N LEU A 228 3.74 -15.78 -10.60
CA LEU A 228 3.43 -17.00 -11.35
C LEU A 228 2.00 -17.51 -11.09
N GLU A 229 1.48 -17.29 -9.89
CA GLU A 229 0.09 -17.64 -9.52
C GLU A 229 -0.90 -16.62 -10.09
N HIS A 230 -0.47 -15.37 -10.30
CA HIS A 230 -1.31 -14.27 -10.78
C HIS A 230 -0.79 -13.62 -12.07
N LEU A 231 -0.51 -14.45 -13.08
CA LEU A 231 0.04 -14.04 -14.39
C LEU A 231 -0.70 -12.84 -15.00
N ASN A 232 -2.03 -12.80 -14.87
CA ASN A 232 -2.88 -11.76 -15.45
C ASN A 232 -2.75 -10.36 -14.85
N ILE A 233 -1.99 -10.18 -13.77
CA ILE A 233 -1.80 -8.85 -13.18
C ILE A 233 -0.85 -8.02 -14.05
N LEU A 234 0.26 -8.63 -14.48
CA LEU A 234 1.33 -7.93 -15.23
C LEU A 234 1.55 -8.49 -16.64
N ASP A 235 0.88 -9.58 -17.02
CA ASP A 235 0.86 -10.05 -18.39
C ASP A 235 -0.19 -9.28 -19.20
N GLU A 236 0.30 -8.39 -20.07
CA GLU A 236 -0.43 -7.87 -21.24
C GLU A 236 0.13 -8.53 -22.51
#